data_AF-A0A149VW61-F1
#
_entry.id   AF-A0A149VW61-F1
#
_cell.length_a   1.000
_cell.length_b   1.000
_cell.length_c   1.000
_cell.angle_alpha   90.00
_cell.angle_beta   90.00
_cell.angle_gamma   90.00
#
_symmetry.space_group_name_H-M   'P 1'
#
loop_
_entity.id
_entity.type
_entity.pdbx_description
1 polymer ?
#
loop_
_entity_poly.entity_id
_entity_poly.type
_entity_poly.pdbx_seq_one_letter_code
_entity_poly.pdbx_strand_id
1 'polypeptide(L)'
;MTHQNHQQLQFAISVVDALYLLGWTGTRKEVSKAASNLISRNRYPLPIRKIGPYKRVLMNDVLKACDSDLFSEPAMTKSQQTESRGRGRPRKGSPS
;
A
#
# COMPACT_ATOMS: atom_id res chain seq x y z
N MET A 1 -28.40 -19.19 9.38
CA MET A 1 -27.82 -18.23 8.41
C MET A 1 -26.42 -17.74 8.86
N THR A 2 -25.47 -18.64 9.10
CA THR A 2 -24.15 -18.32 9.72
C THR A 2 -22.95 -18.77 8.91
N HIS A 3 -23.14 -19.51 7.82
CA HIS A 3 -22.05 -20.07 7.02
C HIS A 3 -21.35 -19.08 6.08
N GLN A 4 -21.98 -17.94 5.73
CA GLN A 4 -21.40 -17.01 4.77
C GLN A 4 -20.26 -16.13 5.34
N ASN A 5 -20.24 -15.87 6.65
CA ASN A 5 -19.21 -15.05 7.26
C ASN A 5 -17.85 -15.77 7.36
N HIS A 6 -17.84 -17.09 7.57
CA HIS A 6 -16.60 -17.85 7.67
C HIS A 6 -15.89 -18.03 6.32
N GLN A 7 -16.64 -18.17 5.22
CA GLN A 7 -16.02 -18.24 3.88
C GLN A 7 -15.45 -16.90 3.42
N GLN A 8 -16.06 -15.75 3.78
CA GLN A 8 -15.49 -14.45 3.44
C GLN A 8 -14.15 -14.16 4.13
N LEU A 9 -13.89 -14.76 5.29
CA LEU A 9 -12.63 -14.63 6.02
C LEU A 9 -11.49 -15.43 5.37
N GLN A 10 -11.78 -16.53 4.66
CA GLN A 10 -10.76 -17.41 4.07
C GLN A 10 -10.03 -16.78 2.88
N PHE A 11 -10.57 -15.70 2.29
CA PHE A 11 -10.01 -15.10 1.07
C PHE A 11 -9.61 -13.63 1.26
N ALA A 12 -9.26 -13.20 2.47
CA ALA A 12 -8.85 -11.82 2.75
C ALA A 12 -7.33 -11.68 2.95
N ILE A 13 -6.66 -10.94 2.06
CA ILE A 13 -5.21 -10.72 2.08
C ILE A 13 -4.84 -9.36 2.67
N SER A 14 -3.56 -9.15 2.95
CA SER A 14 -3.09 -7.84 3.41
C SER A 14 -3.16 -6.81 2.28
N VAL A 15 -3.31 -5.54 2.65
CA VAL A 15 -3.24 -4.41 1.68
C VAL A 15 -1.89 -4.39 0.94
N VAL A 16 -0.80 -4.82 1.56
CA VAL A 16 0.51 -4.82 0.89
C VAL A 16 0.56 -5.90 -0.19
N ASP A 17 0.09 -7.11 0.14
CA ASP A 17 0.08 -8.23 -0.81
C ASP A 17 -0.88 -7.95 -1.98
N ALA A 18 -2.01 -7.29 -1.70
CA ALA A 18 -2.93 -6.86 -2.74
C ALA A 18 -2.28 -5.89 -3.74
N LEU A 19 -1.48 -4.91 -3.29
CA LEU A 19 -0.76 -4.01 -4.21
C LEU A 19 0.25 -4.77 -5.08
N TYR A 20 0.96 -5.75 -4.52
CA TYR A 20 1.87 -6.59 -5.31
C TYR A 20 1.13 -7.36 -6.41
N LEU A 21 -0.04 -7.91 -6.11
CA LEU A 21 -0.86 -8.59 -7.11
C LEU A 21 -1.40 -7.64 -8.18
N LEU A 22 -1.59 -6.36 -7.85
CA LEU A 22 -1.90 -5.29 -8.82
C LEU A 22 -0.68 -4.76 -9.59
N GLY A 23 0.49 -5.41 -9.46
CA GLY A 23 1.69 -5.05 -10.22
C GLY A 23 2.55 -3.95 -9.60
N TRP A 24 2.31 -3.55 -8.34
CA TRP A 24 3.22 -2.61 -7.67
C TRP A 24 4.56 -3.31 -7.39
N THR A 25 5.65 -2.72 -7.89
CA THR A 25 7.01 -3.24 -7.69
C THR A 25 7.78 -2.43 -6.66
N GLY A 26 8.69 -3.06 -5.93
CA GLY A 26 9.58 -2.40 -4.97
C GLY A 26 9.80 -3.24 -3.71
N THR A 27 10.59 -2.72 -2.79
CA THR A 27 10.82 -3.39 -1.51
C THR A 27 9.55 -3.41 -0.66
N ARG A 28 9.41 -4.41 0.21
CA ARG A 28 8.24 -4.53 1.11
C ARG A 28 8.00 -3.27 1.95
N LYS A 29 9.08 -2.58 2.32
CA LYS A 29 9.02 -1.33 3.09
C LYS A 29 8.45 -0.17 2.26
N GLU A 30 8.86 -0.05 1.01
CA GLU A 30 8.35 0.99 0.09
C GLU A 30 6.88 0.77 -0.23
N VAL A 31 6.49 -0.46 -0.57
CA VAL A 31 5.08 -0.79 -0.88
C VAL A 31 4.20 -0.62 0.35
N SER A 32 4.67 -1.00 1.55
CA SER A 32 3.94 -0.76 2.80
C SER A 32 3.74 0.74 3.10
N LYS A 33 4.77 1.56 2.85
CA LYS A 33 4.65 3.03 2.98
C LYS A 33 3.68 3.59 1.95
N ALA A 34 3.73 3.11 0.71
CA ALA A 34 2.80 3.51 -0.35
C ALA A 34 1.35 3.15 0.00
N ALA A 35 1.10 1.91 0.44
CA ALA A 35 -0.21 1.46 0.93
C ALA A 35 -0.71 2.37 2.04
N SER A 36 0.12 2.68 3.04
CA SER A 36 -0.25 3.54 4.16
C SER A 36 -0.63 4.96 3.69
N ASN A 37 0.13 5.52 2.75
CA ASN A 37 -0.15 6.83 2.16
C ASN A 37 -1.44 6.86 1.31
N LEU A 38 -1.70 5.79 0.54
CA LEU A 38 -2.92 5.67 -0.24
C LEU A 38 -4.16 5.55 0.66
N ILE A 39 -4.04 4.77 1.74
CA ILE A 39 -5.11 4.58 2.72
C ILE A 39 -5.41 5.88 3.46
N SER A 40 -4.40 6.60 3.92
CA SER A 40 -4.60 7.88 4.64
C SER A 40 -5.24 8.96 3.77
N ARG A 41 -5.02 8.89 2.45
CA ARG A 41 -5.62 9.79 1.47
C ARG A 41 -6.96 9.30 0.90
N ASN A 42 -7.46 8.15 1.37
CA ASN A 42 -8.64 7.50 0.82
C ASN A 42 -8.57 7.27 -0.72
N ARG A 43 -7.37 6.96 -1.23
CA ARG A 43 -7.07 6.70 -2.65
C ARG A 43 -6.56 5.29 -2.90
N TYR A 44 -6.81 4.37 -1.97
CA TYR A 44 -6.40 2.99 -2.14
C TYR A 44 -7.25 2.33 -3.24
N PRO A 45 -6.65 1.58 -4.19
CA PRO A 45 -7.34 1.18 -5.43
C PRO A 45 -8.41 0.11 -5.25
N LEU A 46 -8.43 -0.59 -4.10
CA LEU A 46 -9.39 -1.67 -3.83
C LEU A 46 -10.23 -1.40 -2.57
N PRO A 47 -11.44 -1.97 -2.47
CA PRO A 47 -12.23 -1.90 -1.25
C PRO A 47 -11.49 -2.49 -0.04
N ILE A 48 -11.33 -1.68 1.01
CA ILE A 48 -10.69 -2.12 2.26
C ILE A 48 -11.76 -2.51 3.27
N ARG A 49 -11.61 -3.70 3.85
CA ARG A 49 -12.43 -4.20 4.95
C ARG A 49 -11.62 -4.27 6.23
N LYS A 50 -12.26 -3.99 7.36
CA LYS A 50 -11.69 -4.26 8.69
C LYS A 50 -12.05 -5.68 9.11
N ILE A 51 -11.05 -6.51 9.36
CA ILE A 51 -11.19 -7.88 9.86
C ILE A 51 -10.41 -7.95 11.17
N GLY A 52 -11.14 -7.88 12.30
CA GLY A 52 -10.53 -7.65 13.60
C GLY A 52 -9.74 -6.33 13.61
N PRO A 53 -8.48 -6.32 14.10
CA PRO A 53 -7.65 -5.10 14.11
C PRO A 53 -6.99 -4.78 12.76
N TYR A 54 -7.13 -5.65 11.76
CA TYR A 54 -6.38 -5.55 10.50
C TYR A 54 -7.22 -4.97 9.36
N LYS A 55 -6.58 -4.12 8.54
CA LYS A 55 -7.12 -3.70 7.25
C LYS A 55 -6.75 -4.73 6.19
N ARG A 56 -7.76 -5.29 5.53
CA ARG A 56 -7.61 -6.36 4.53
C ARG A 56 -8.39 -6.04 3.26
N VAL A 57 -8.04 -6.76 2.20
CA VAL A 57 -8.72 -6.71 0.91
C VAL A 57 -9.18 -8.11 0.56
N LEU A 58 -10.37 -8.24 -0.04
CA LEU A 58 -10.82 -9.55 -0.50
C LEU A 58 -10.13 -9.93 -1.81
N MET A 59 -9.75 -11.19 -1.93
CA MET A 59 -9.11 -11.73 -3.13
C MET A 59 -10.00 -11.58 -4.37
N ASN A 60 -11.32 -11.69 -4.22
CA ASN A 60 -12.27 -11.48 -5.33
C ASN A 60 -12.19 -10.06 -5.90
N ASP A 61 -11.99 -9.05 -5.04
CA ASP A 61 -11.85 -7.67 -5.49
C ASP A 61 -10.52 -7.46 -6.22
N VAL A 62 -9.46 -8.16 -5.80
CA VAL A 62 -8.16 -8.18 -6.49
C VAL A 62 -8.29 -8.84 -7.86
N LEU A 63 -8.90 -10.03 -7.94
CA LEU A 63 -9.06 -10.77 -9.20
C LEU A 63 -9.85 -9.96 -10.22
N LYS A 64 -10.98 -9.34 -9.82
CA LYS A 64 -11.74 -8.44 -10.68
C LYS A 64 -10.94 -7.24 -11.18
N ALA A 65 -10.06 -6.72 -10.34
CA ALA A 65 -9.20 -5.59 -10.69
C ALA A 65 -8.04 -6.01 -11.61
N CYS A 66 -7.57 -7.26 -11.55
CA CYS A 66 -6.61 -7.84 -12.48
C CYS A 66 -7.25 -8.18 -13.84
N ASP A 67 -8.50 -8.67 -13.85
CA ASP A 67 -9.23 -9.03 -15.07
C ASP A 67 -9.77 -7.82 -15.83
N SER A 68 -9.88 -6.67 -15.17
CA SER A 68 -10.20 -5.42 -15.85
C SER A 68 -8.91 -4.77 -16.35
N ASP A 69 -8.86 -4.41 -17.62
CA ASP A 69 -7.80 -3.61 -18.27
C ASP A 69 -7.56 -2.22 -17.63
N LEU A 70 -8.11 -1.97 -16.44
CA LEU A 70 -7.95 -0.77 -15.61
C LEU A 70 -6.51 -0.54 -15.14
N PHE A 71 -5.61 -1.52 -15.32
CA PHE A 71 -4.17 -1.34 -15.15
C PHE A 71 -3.45 -1.24 -16.50
N SER A 72 -3.95 -0.36 -17.36
CA SER A 72 -3.14 0.25 -18.42
C SER A 72 -2.03 1.06 -17.76
N GLU A 73 -0.88 0.42 -17.60
CA GLU A 73 0.40 0.91 -17.09
C GLU A 73 0.39 1.61 -15.71
N PRO A 74 1.11 1.09 -14.69
CA PRO A 74 1.61 1.97 -13.66
C PRO A 74 2.60 2.90 -14.38
N ALA A 75 2.19 4.14 -14.65
CA ALA A 75 3.06 5.17 -15.20
C ALA A 75 4.36 5.19 -14.38
N MET A 76 5.38 4.50 -14.89
CA MET A 76 6.72 4.46 -14.31
C MET A 76 7.22 5.88 -14.40
N THR A 77 6.98 6.65 -13.34
CA THR A 77 7.60 7.95 -13.19
C THR A 77 9.06 7.67 -12.83
N LYS A 78 9.85 7.36 -13.85
CA LYS A 78 11.31 7.38 -13.80
C LYS A 78 11.72 8.80 -13.45
N SER A 79 12.28 8.94 -12.25
CA SER A 79 13.41 9.78 -11.90
C SER A 79 13.38 11.26 -12.31
N GLN A 80 13.29 12.13 -11.30
CA GLN A 80 14.31 13.18 -11.16
C GLN A 80 15.03 13.02 -9.83
N GLN A 81 16.26 12.51 -9.91
CA GLN A 81 17.31 12.93 -9.00
C GLN A 81 17.37 14.46 -9.05
N THR A 82 17.19 15.11 -7.90
CA THR A 82 17.93 16.34 -7.63
C THR A 82 18.87 16.03 -6.49
N GLU A 83 20.14 15.91 -6.86
CA GLU A 83 21.26 15.78 -5.97
C GLU A 83 21.54 17.13 -5.29
N SER A 84 21.90 17.03 -4.01
CA SER A 84 22.90 17.87 -3.34
C SER A 84 22.46 19.07 -2.46
N ARG A 85 23.02 18.99 -1.23
CA ARG A 85 23.51 20.06 -0.33
C ARG A 85 22.57 20.69 0.69
N GLY A 86 22.71 20.21 1.92
CA GLY A 86 22.36 20.92 3.15
C GLY A 86 23.18 20.43 4.35
N ARG A 87 24.51 20.56 4.27
CA ARG A 87 25.44 20.40 5.40
C ARG A 87 25.13 21.51 6.43
N GLY A 88 24.90 21.14 7.68
CA GLY A 88 25.09 22.04 8.83
C GLY A 88 23.87 22.26 9.71
N ARG A 89 23.80 21.52 10.82
CA ARG A 89 23.24 22.08 12.06
C ARG A 89 24.26 21.83 13.19
N PRO A 90 24.89 22.89 13.74
CA PRO A 90 25.86 22.74 14.82
C PRO A 90 25.19 22.16 16.09
N ARG A 91 25.87 21.23 16.75
CA ARG A 91 25.61 20.89 18.15
C ARG A 91 26.48 21.79 19.02
N LYS A 92 25.89 22.70 19.80
CA LYS A 92 26.57 23.27 20.98
C LYS A 92 25.55 23.88 21.93
N GLY A 93 25.68 23.53 23.22
CA GLY A 93 24.94 24.15 24.31
C GLY A 93 24.84 23.27 25.55
N SER A 94 25.97 22.85 26.12
CA SER A 94 26.03 22.52 27.55
C SER A 94 26.59 23.76 28.26
N PRO A 95 25.89 24.36 29.23
CA PRO A 95 26.53 25.17 30.25
C PRO A 95 26.72 24.36 31.54
N SER A 96 27.80 24.73 32.21
CA SER A 96 28.35 24.27 33.49
C SER A 96 27.38 24.27 34.67
#